data_AF-A0A930FPT3-F1
#
_entry.id   AF-A0A930FPT3-F1
#
_cell.length_a   1.000
_cell.length_b   1.000
_cell.length_c   1.000
_cell.angle_alpha   90.00
_cell.angle_beta   90.00
_cell.angle_gamma   90.00
#
_symmetry.space_group_name_H-M   'P 1'
#
loop_
_entity.id
_entity.type
_entity.pdbx_description
1 polymer ?
#
loop_
_entity_poly.entity_id
_entity_poly.type
_entity_poly.pdbx_seq_one_letter_code
_entity_poly.pdbx_strand_id
1 'polypeptide(L)'
;MARFQLSKTEFKKLCDLVKQRDIDLAETYCECLGEYPPRQNIEVHHHIHVGNFGADKEDNLVSLSYTTHRFKLHGLNADIKKHMERNVEKYLHSKEVKTWRETHREELEAIYKTEEEYRLKTLQKKHKVKKKYPWAKY
;
A
#
# COMPACT_ATOMS: atom_id res chain seq x y z
N MET A 1 -5.08 3.66 -14.49
CA MET A 1 -5.00 2.26 -14.01
C MET A 1 -6.14 2.01 -13.02
N ALA A 2 -6.77 0.83 -13.02
CA ALA A 2 -7.84 0.53 -12.06
C ALA A 2 -7.25 0.43 -10.64
N ARG A 3 -7.90 1.14 -9.71
CA ARG A 3 -7.63 1.21 -8.28
C ARG A 3 -7.59 -0.21 -7.68
N PHE A 4 -6.45 -0.62 -7.11
CA PHE A 4 -6.35 -1.87 -6.35
C PHE A 4 -6.69 -1.54 -4.90
N GLN A 5 -7.90 -1.90 -4.47
CA GLN A 5 -8.39 -1.58 -3.13
C GLN A 5 -8.96 -2.84 -2.51
N LEU A 6 -8.43 -3.22 -1.36
CA LEU A 6 -8.87 -4.41 -0.66
C LEU A 6 -10.19 -4.16 0.07
N SER A 7 -10.90 -5.24 0.38
CA SER A 7 -11.99 -5.16 1.35
C SER A 7 -11.46 -4.70 2.71
N LYS A 8 -12.29 -4.11 3.55
CA LYS A 8 -11.89 -3.63 4.89
C LYS A 8 -11.21 -4.72 5.74
N THR A 9 -11.68 -5.96 5.61
CA THR A 9 -11.13 -7.12 6.35
C THR A 9 -9.75 -7.49 5.85
N GLU A 10 -9.56 -7.61 4.53
CA GLU A 10 -8.27 -7.96 3.93
C GLU A 10 -7.25 -6.82 4.07
N PHE A 11 -7.70 -5.58 3.95
CA PHE A 11 -6.86 -4.41 4.21
C PHE A 11 -6.36 -4.39 5.66
N LYS A 12 -7.19 -4.78 6.63
CA LYS A 12 -6.76 -4.88 8.03
C LYS A 12 -5.64 -5.92 8.19
N LYS A 13 -5.79 -7.11 7.59
CA LYS A 13 -4.75 -8.15 7.61
C LYS A 13 -3.45 -7.65 6.98
N LEU A 14 -3.54 -6.97 5.83
CA LEU A 14 -2.39 -6.36 5.17
C LEU A 14 -1.69 -5.34 6.07
N CYS A 15 -2.46 -4.46 6.72
CA CYS A 15 -1.93 -3.49 7.67
C CYS A 15 -1.21 -4.16 8.85
N ASP A 16 -1.75 -5.27 9.37
CA ASP A 16 -1.13 -5.98 10.48
C ASP A 16 0.19 -6.68 10.04
N LEU A 17 0.24 -7.23 8.82
CA LEU A 17 1.50 -7.73 8.24
C LEU A 17 2.53 -6.62 8.00
N VAL A 18 2.12 -5.46 7.49
CA VAL A 18 3.02 -4.31 7.29
C VAL A 18 3.63 -3.85 8.61
N LYS A 19 2.84 -3.80 9.69
CA LYS A 19 3.36 -3.47 11.03
C LYS A 19 4.37 -4.52 11.50
N GLN A 20 4.07 -5.81 11.28
CA GLN A 20 4.98 -6.88 11.67
C GLN A 20 6.30 -6.79 10.90
N ARG A 21 6.26 -6.62 9.58
CA ARG A 21 7.44 -6.39 8.73
C ARG A 21 8.31 -5.26 9.28
N ASP A 22 7.69 -4.12 9.56
CA ASP A 22 8.45 -2.94 9.98
C ASP A 22 9.09 -3.15 11.36
N ILE A 23 8.44 -3.90 12.26
CA ILE A 23 9.01 -4.32 13.54
C ILE A 23 10.15 -5.34 13.35
N ASP A 24 9.97 -6.35 12.48
CA ASP A 24 10.98 -7.38 12.21
C ASP A 24 12.25 -6.78 11.60
N LEU A 25 12.07 -5.76 10.76
CA LEU A 25 13.13 -5.04 10.05
C LEU A 25 13.51 -3.72 10.74
N ALA A 26 13.36 -3.64 12.07
CA ALA A 26 13.52 -2.41 12.83
C ALA A 26 14.87 -1.70 12.62
N GLU A 27 15.96 -2.45 12.41
CA GLU A 27 17.28 -1.87 12.13
C GLU A 27 17.30 -1.18 10.77
N THR A 28 16.95 -1.87 9.69
CA THR A 28 16.87 -1.30 8.34
C THR A 28 15.87 -0.15 8.26
N TYR A 29 14.74 -0.28 8.97
CA TYR A 29 13.75 0.79 9.11
C TYR A 29 14.41 2.03 9.73
N CYS A 30 15.10 1.88 10.86
CA CYS A 30 15.75 3.00 11.55
C CYS A 30 16.87 3.63 10.72
N GLU A 31 17.66 2.82 10.03
CA GLU A 31 18.72 3.31 9.13
C GLU A 31 18.18 4.15 7.97
N CYS A 32 16.99 3.83 7.47
CA CYS A 32 16.38 4.55 6.35
C CYS A 32 15.55 5.75 6.81
N LEU A 33 14.73 5.60 7.85
CA LEU A 33 13.75 6.60 8.29
C LEU A 33 14.26 7.50 9.41
N GLY A 34 15.34 7.12 10.09
CA GLY A 34 15.94 7.88 11.19
C GLY A 34 15.19 7.77 12.52
N GLU A 35 14.22 6.87 12.62
CA GLU A 35 13.47 6.55 13.84
C GLU A 35 13.12 5.07 13.85
N TYR A 36 12.96 4.47 15.04
CA TYR A 36 12.50 3.08 15.14
C TYR A 36 11.01 2.96 14.81
N PRO A 37 10.56 1.80 14.32
CA PRO A 37 9.14 1.54 14.05
C PRO A 37 8.27 1.85 15.29
N PRO A 38 7.13 2.53 15.12
CA PRO A 38 6.25 2.85 16.23
C PRO A 38 5.62 1.58 16.81
N ARG A 39 5.52 1.49 18.14
CA ARG A 39 4.79 0.40 18.84
C ARG A 39 3.38 0.78 19.28
N GLN A 40 3.05 2.07 19.24
CA GLN A 40 1.75 2.62 19.64
C GLN A 40 1.36 3.74 18.69
N ASN A 41 0.06 4.03 18.56
CA ASN A 41 -0.48 5.07 17.67
C ASN A 41 0.07 4.96 16.23
N ILE A 42 0.06 3.72 15.71
CA ILE A 42 0.63 3.38 14.41
C ILE A 42 -0.36 3.73 13.31
N GLU A 43 0.08 4.52 12.34
CA GLU A 43 -0.67 4.83 11.12
C GLU A 43 0.02 4.16 9.93
N VAL A 44 -0.74 3.43 9.12
CA VAL A 44 -0.21 2.83 7.89
C VAL A 44 -0.41 3.83 6.75
N HIS A 45 0.69 4.18 6.10
CA HIS A 45 0.78 5.21 5.07
C HIS A 45 1.02 4.60 3.70
N HIS A 46 0.32 5.12 2.69
CA HIS A 46 0.60 4.83 1.28
C HIS A 46 1.69 5.75 0.74
N HIS A 47 2.81 5.20 0.31
CA HIS A 47 3.92 6.00 -0.22
C HIS A 47 3.59 6.66 -1.57
N ILE A 48 3.04 5.90 -2.51
CA ILE A 48 2.63 6.36 -3.84
C ILE A 48 1.10 6.48 -3.89
N HIS A 49 0.65 7.67 -4.26
CA HIS A 49 -0.75 7.98 -4.52
C HIS A 49 -1.04 8.00 -6.03
N VAL A 50 -2.17 7.42 -6.44
CA VAL A 50 -2.75 7.55 -7.78
C VAL A 50 -4.11 8.23 -7.65
N GLY A 51 -4.14 9.54 -7.89
CA GLY A 51 -5.32 10.38 -7.60
C GLY A 51 -5.50 10.55 -6.08
N ASN A 52 -6.72 10.37 -5.57
CA ASN A 52 -7.03 10.57 -4.15
C ASN A 52 -6.58 9.42 -3.23
N PHE A 53 -6.00 8.33 -3.76
CA PHE A 53 -5.74 7.10 -2.99
C PHE A 53 -4.46 6.39 -3.47
N GLY A 54 -3.81 5.63 -2.60
CA GLY A 54 -2.74 4.69 -2.96
C GLY A 54 -3.27 3.28 -3.21
N ALA A 55 -2.49 2.43 -3.87
CA ALA A 55 -2.83 1.01 -4.03
C ALA A 55 -2.60 0.24 -2.72
N ASP A 56 -3.55 -0.61 -2.34
CA ASP A 56 -3.46 -1.45 -1.13
C ASP A 56 -2.52 -2.65 -1.35
N LYS A 57 -1.23 -2.35 -1.47
CA LYS A 57 -0.16 -3.32 -1.65
C LYS A 57 0.94 -3.10 -0.61
N GLU A 58 1.53 -4.19 -0.15
CA GLU A 58 2.59 -4.18 0.87
C GLU A 58 3.79 -3.33 0.44
N ASP A 59 4.15 -3.40 -0.85
CA ASP A 59 5.24 -2.65 -1.45
C ASP A 59 5.00 -1.13 -1.53
N ASN A 60 3.78 -0.69 -1.22
CA ASN A 60 3.37 0.71 -1.20
C ASN A 60 2.99 1.19 0.20
N LEU A 61 3.03 0.32 1.21
CA LEU A 61 2.57 0.62 2.56
C LEU A 61 3.74 0.62 3.55
N VAL A 62 3.73 1.57 4.49
CA VAL A 62 4.68 1.63 5.60
C VAL A 62 3.97 2.07 6.88
N SER A 63 4.32 1.48 8.01
CA SER A 63 3.84 1.90 9.33
C SER A 63 4.66 3.06 9.86
N LEU A 64 3.97 4.09 10.36
CA LEU A 64 4.59 5.34 10.80
C LEU A 64 3.96 5.81 12.10
N SER A 65 4.76 6.56 12.88
CA SER A 65 4.23 7.28 14.03
C SER A 65 3.26 8.36 13.55
N TYR A 66 2.25 8.69 14.38
CA TYR A 66 1.34 9.80 14.12
C TYR A 66 2.07 11.08 13.71
N THR A 67 3.18 11.40 14.40
CA THR A 67 3.97 12.60 14.14
C THR A 67 4.60 12.58 12.75
N THR A 68 5.26 11.48 12.39
CA THR A 68 5.91 11.34 11.07
C THR A 68 4.87 11.32 9.96
N HIS A 69 3.79 10.57 10.13
CA HIS A 69 2.72 10.51 9.16
C HIS A 69 2.08 11.89 8.92
N ARG A 70 1.65 12.56 10.00
CA ARG A 70 0.86 13.79 9.89
C ARG A 70 1.70 15.02 9.54
N PHE A 71 2.90 15.16 10.13
CA PHE A 71 3.69 16.38 10.02
C PHE A 71 4.88 16.28 9.07
N LYS A 72 5.44 15.09 8.84
CA LYS A 72 6.55 14.93 7.88
C LYS A 72 6.05 14.58 6.48
N LEU A 73 5.10 13.66 6.34
CA LEU A 73 4.60 13.22 5.01
C LEU A 73 3.36 13.99 4.53
N HIS A 74 2.43 14.30 5.44
CA HIS A 74 1.25 15.13 5.14
C HIS A 74 1.39 16.58 5.59
N GLY A 75 2.57 16.98 6.08
CA GLY A 75 2.86 18.34 6.49
C GLY A 75 2.98 19.32 5.32
N LEU A 76 3.00 20.61 5.64
CA LEU A 76 3.09 21.70 4.65
C LEU A 76 4.53 21.98 4.19
N ASN A 77 5.55 21.47 4.89
CA ASN A 77 6.95 21.68 4.53
C ASN A 77 7.37 20.71 3.42
N ALA A 78 7.52 21.22 2.21
CA ALA A 78 7.84 20.43 1.01
C ALA A 78 9.20 19.73 1.08
N ASP A 79 10.21 20.34 1.69
CA ASP A 79 11.56 19.76 1.77
C ASP A 79 11.61 18.58 2.74
N ILE A 80 10.97 18.74 3.90
CA ILE A 80 10.80 17.64 4.88
C ILE A 80 10.03 16.49 4.24
N LYS A 81 8.92 16.81 3.56
CA LYS A 81 8.12 15.81 2.86
C LYS A 81 8.92 15.05 1.81
N LYS A 82 9.59 15.75 0.90
CA LYS A 82 10.41 15.13 -0.15
C LYS A 82 11.58 14.32 0.40
N HIS A 83 12.17 14.74 1.52
CA HIS A 83 13.18 13.95 2.21
C HIS A 83 12.59 12.67 2.78
N MET A 84 11.45 12.76 3.46
CA MET A 84 10.79 11.62 4.07
C MET A 84 10.26 10.62 3.03
N GLU A 85 9.68 11.10 1.92
CA GLU A 85 9.27 10.25 0.80
C GLU A 85 10.45 9.43 0.25
N ARG A 86 11.62 10.06 0.03
CA ARG A 86 12.83 9.33 -0.41
C ARG A 86 13.31 8.30 0.59
N ASN A 87 13.21 8.59 1.89
CA ASN A 87 13.61 7.66 2.94
C ASN A 87 12.67 6.44 3.01
N VAL A 88 11.36 6.67 2.87
CA VAL A 88 10.36 5.59 2.73
C VAL A 88 10.61 4.76 1.48
N GLU A 89 10.86 5.41 0.34
CA GLU A 89 11.18 4.74 -0.92
C GLU A 89 12.43 3.86 -0.78
N LYS A 90 13.49 4.38 -0.16
CA LYS A 90 14.73 3.65 0.12
C LYS A 90 14.47 2.41 0.98
N TYR A 91 13.67 2.54 2.03
CA TYR A 91 13.30 1.43 2.89
C TYR A 91 12.51 0.35 2.16
N LEU A 92 11.44 0.71 1.44
CA LEU A 92 10.58 -0.23 0.73
C LEU A 92 11.31 -0.99 -0.39
N HIS A 93 12.36 -0.39 -0.96
CA HIS A 93 13.21 -1.00 -1.99
C HIS A 93 14.48 -1.69 -1.46
N SER A 94 14.68 -1.68 -0.13
CA SER A 94 15.82 -2.35 0.53
C SER A 94 15.84 -3.86 0.25
N LYS A 95 17.02 -4.47 0.41
CA LYS A 95 17.19 -5.90 0.16
C LYS A 95 16.42 -6.72 1.21
N GLU A 96 16.35 -6.19 2.42
CA GLU A 96 15.74 -6.79 3.59
C GLU A 96 14.23 -6.86 3.40
N VAL A 97 13.59 -5.75 3.00
CA VAL A 97 12.15 -5.73 2.66
C VAL A 97 11.84 -6.68 1.49
N LYS A 98 12.69 -6.70 0.45
CA LYS A 98 12.51 -7.66 -0.66
C LYS A 98 12.60 -9.11 -0.20
N THR A 99 13.54 -9.42 0.68
CA THR A 99 13.72 -10.77 1.22
C THR A 99 12.53 -11.16 2.10
N TRP A 100 12.09 -10.26 2.98
CA TRP A 100 10.89 -10.44 3.80
C TRP A 100 9.64 -10.67 2.95
N ARG A 101 9.50 -9.95 1.83
CA ARG A 101 8.39 -10.13 0.89
C ARG A 101 8.39 -11.52 0.28
N GLU A 102 9.55 -12.05 -0.11
CA GLU A 102 9.63 -13.40 -0.65
C GLU A 102 9.26 -14.47 0.39
N THR A 103 9.64 -14.29 1.65
CA THR A 103 9.28 -15.25 2.72
C THR A 103 7.79 -15.23 3.05
N HIS A 104 7.11 -14.09 2.86
CA HIS A 104 5.67 -13.93 3.13
C HIS A 104 4.82 -13.90 1.85
N ARG A 105 5.38 -14.32 0.71
CA ARG A 105 4.72 -14.22 -0.60
C ARG A 105 3.36 -14.90 -0.61
N GLU A 106 3.26 -16.10 -0.05
CA GLU A 106 2.01 -16.88 -0.02
C GLU A 106 0.91 -16.18 0.80
N GLU A 107 1.27 -15.55 1.92
CA GLU A 107 0.33 -14.79 2.76
C GLU A 107 -0.17 -13.54 2.04
N LEU A 108 0.73 -12.81 1.39
CA LEU A 108 0.39 -11.63 0.59
C LEU A 108 -0.51 -12.00 -0.60
N GLU A 109 -0.19 -13.08 -1.32
CA GLU A 109 -1.01 -13.60 -2.42
C GLU A 109 -2.41 -14.02 -1.94
N ALA A 110 -2.52 -14.65 -0.78
CA ALA A 110 -3.80 -15.03 -0.20
C ALA A 110 -4.70 -13.81 0.10
N ILE A 111 -4.12 -12.73 0.63
CA ILE A 111 -4.82 -11.47 0.89
C ILE A 111 -5.30 -10.85 -0.43
N TYR A 112 -4.43 -10.83 -1.45
CA TYR A 112 -4.71 -10.19 -2.74
C TYR A 112 -5.68 -10.98 -3.62
N LYS A 113 -5.78 -12.29 -3.45
CA LYS A 113 -6.62 -13.18 -4.26
C LYS A 113 -8.08 -12.73 -4.29
N THR A 114 -8.62 -12.27 -3.16
CA THR A 114 -10.03 -11.85 -3.07
C THR A 114 -10.36 -10.67 -3.98
N GLU A 115 -9.45 -9.69 -4.06
CA GLU A 115 -9.64 -8.50 -4.90
C GLU A 115 -9.33 -8.79 -6.36
N GLU A 116 -8.34 -9.66 -6.65
CA GLU A 116 -8.09 -10.10 -8.02
C GLU A 116 -9.30 -10.85 -8.59
N GLU A 117 -9.92 -11.74 -7.81
CA GLU A 117 -11.16 -12.43 -8.20
C GLU A 117 -12.34 -11.47 -8.41
N TYR A 118 -12.51 -10.47 -7.53
CA TYR A 118 -13.53 -9.43 -7.68
C TYR A 118 -13.31 -8.61 -8.96
N ARG A 119 -12.07 -8.19 -9.20
CA ARG A 119 -11.66 -7.40 -10.37
C ARG A 119 -11.88 -8.18 -11.66
N LEU A 120 -11.50 -9.46 -11.70
CA LEU A 120 -11.74 -10.35 -12.85
C LEU A 120 -13.24 -10.48 -13.13
N LYS A 121 -14.07 -10.75 -12.11
CA LYS A 121 -15.54 -10.83 -12.26
C LYS A 121 -16.14 -9.51 -12.77
N THR A 122 -15.67 -8.37 -12.27
CA THR A 122 -16.19 -7.04 -12.64
C THR A 122 -15.75 -6.63 -14.05
N LEU A 123 -14.49 -6.89 -14.41
CA LEU A 123 -14.00 -6.67 -15.78
C LEU A 123 -14.72 -7.57 -16.78
N GLN A 124 -14.94 -8.85 -16.47
CA GLN A 124 -15.74 -9.74 -17.33
C GLN A 124 -17.18 -9.23 -17.53
N LYS A 125 -17.81 -8.65 -16.48
CA LYS A 125 -19.13 -8.02 -16.62
C LYS A 125 -19.11 -6.77 -17.51
N LYS A 126 -18.09 -5.91 -17.39
CA LYS A 126 -17.92 -4.74 -18.28
C LYS A 126 -17.80 -5.12 -19.75
N HIS A 127 -17.05 -6.18 -20.08
CA HIS A 127 -16.90 -6.67 -21.46
C HIS A 127 -18.18 -7.34 -22.00
N LYS A 128 -19.13 -7.73 -21.13
CA LYS A 128 -20.43 -8.28 -21.52
C LYS A 128 -21.50 -7.22 -21.78
N VAL A 129 -21.25 -5.95 -21.48
CA VAL A 129 -22.17 -4.86 -21.83
C VAL A 129 -22.06 -4.58 -23.33
N LYS A 130 -22.78 -5.36 -24.15
CA LYS A 130 -23.10 -4.93 -25.51
C LYS A 130 -23.91 -3.64 -25.39
N LYS A 131 -23.30 -2.49 -25.67
CA LYS A 131 -24.05 -1.24 -25.87
C LYS A 131 -24.95 -1.44 -27.09
N LYS A 132 -26.17 -1.91 -26.90
CA LYS A 132 -27.25 -1.66 -27.85
C LYS A 132 -27.67 -0.22 -27.65
N TYR A 133 -27.11 0.66 -28.46
CA TYR A 133 -27.58 2.03 -28.54
C TYR A 133 -29.03 2.01 -29.04
N PRO A 134 -29.97 2.74 -28.40
CA PRO A 134 -31.39 2.71 -28.78
C PRO A 134 -31.64 3.11 -30.25
N TRP A 135 -30.75 3.91 -30.83
CA TRP A 135 -30.83 4.37 -32.22
C TRP A 135 -30.24 3.40 -33.25
N ALA A 136 -29.51 2.36 -32.83
CA ALA A 136 -28.91 1.37 -33.73
C ALA A 136 -29.91 0.27 -34.16
N LYS A 137 -31.18 0.64 -34.34
CA LYS A 137 -32.26 -0.18 -34.88
C LYS A 137 -32.66 0.35 -36.28
N TYR A 138 -31.70 0.64 -37.13
CA TYR A 138 -31.90 0.84 -38.57
C TYR A 138 -30.65 0.38 -39.31
#